data_AF-A0A957UYC0-F1
#
_entry.id   AF-A0A957UYC0-F1
#
_cell.length_a   1.000
_cell.length_b   1.000
_cell.length_c   1.000
_cell.angle_alpha   90.00
_cell.angle_beta   90.00
_cell.angle_gamma   90.00
#
_symmetry.space_group_name_H-M   'P 1'
#
loop_
_entity.id
_entity.type
_entity.pdbx_description
1 polymer ?
#
loop_
_entity_poly.entity_id
_entity_poly.type
_entity_poly.pdbx_seq_one_letter_code
_entity_poly.pdbx_strand_id
1 'polypeptide(L)'
;NGDGWVIDLFGQTVTVPGETAAELAPGHEAVLMVRPESIRLARADGGASSPAWPGTVDRTSYLGSLMEYDLNVNGQRVLAVRHDPAEADLLPVGQAVTVEILRENAYLLPAE
;
A
#
# COMPACT_ATOMS: atom_id res chain seq x y z
N ASN A 1 -4.10 15.92 19.52
CA ASN A 1 -3.63 14.53 19.70
C ASN A 1 -4.62 13.64 18.98
N GLY A 2 -4.45 13.49 17.66
CA GLY A 2 -5.48 12.89 16.79
C GLY A 2 -5.44 11.37 16.88
N ASP A 3 -6.57 10.78 17.27
CA ASP A 3 -6.76 9.34 17.39
C ASP A 3 -6.72 8.70 15.99
N GLY A 4 -5.70 7.89 15.73
CA GLY A 4 -5.65 7.03 14.54
C GLY A 4 -6.47 5.77 14.76
N TRP A 5 -6.94 5.17 13.68
CA TRP A 5 -7.60 3.86 13.72
C TRP A 5 -6.55 2.75 13.78
N VAL A 6 -6.81 1.75 14.62
CA VAL A 6 -6.05 0.50 14.64
C VAL A 6 -6.86 -0.53 13.87
N ILE A 7 -6.31 -1.02 12.77
CA ILE A 7 -6.97 -1.98 11.88
C ILE A 7 -6.13 -3.24 11.73
N ASP A 8 -6.78 -4.37 11.45
CA ASP A 8 -6.12 -5.55 10.91
C ASP A 8 -6.09 -5.43 9.38
N LEU A 9 -4.90 -5.39 8.81
CA LEU A 9 -4.70 -5.38 7.37
C LEU A 9 -3.90 -6.61 6.97
N PHE A 10 -4.57 -7.56 6.34
CA PHE A 10 -4.01 -8.84 5.89
C PHE A 10 -3.27 -9.59 7.02
N GLY A 11 -3.83 -9.60 8.23
CA GLY A 11 -3.26 -10.28 9.40
C GLY A 11 -2.13 -9.52 10.10
N GLN A 12 -1.87 -8.26 9.73
CA GLN A 12 -0.97 -7.37 10.44
C GLN A 12 -1.73 -6.17 11.01
N THR A 13 -1.50 -5.87 12.28
CA THR A 13 -2.09 -4.70 12.93
C THR A 13 -1.35 -3.43 12.52
N VAL A 14 -2.07 -2.46 11.97
CA VAL A 14 -1.51 -1.16 11.56
C VAL A 14 -2.32 0.00 12.10
N THR A 15 -1.63 1.09 12.41
CA THR A 15 -2.27 2.37 12.79
C THR A 15 -2.32 3.27 11.58
N VAL A 16 -3.52 3.69 11.19
CA VAL A 16 -3.76 4.61 10.08
C VAL A 16 -4.37 5.91 10.60
N PRO A 17 -4.01 7.07 10.03
CA PRO A 17 -4.68 8.32 10.36
C PRO A 17 -6.14 8.26 9.87
N GLY A 18 -7.04 8.91 10.60
CA GLY A 18 -8.42 9.06 10.17
C GLY A 18 -9.20 9.88 11.18
N GLU A 19 -10.16 10.66 10.70
CA GLU A 19 -11.18 11.24 11.57
C GLU A 19 -12.23 10.18 11.88
N THR A 20 -12.84 10.26 13.06
CA THR A 20 -13.97 9.40 13.42
C THR A 20 -15.18 9.80 12.57
N ALA A 21 -15.40 9.11 11.45
CA ALA A 21 -16.68 9.18 10.75
C ALA A 21 -17.74 8.41 11.55
N ALA A 22 -18.97 8.91 11.62
CA ALA A 22 -20.06 8.29 12.38
C ALA A 22 -20.37 6.84 11.93
N GLU A 23 -20.00 6.51 10.70
CA GLU A 23 -20.23 5.22 10.06
C GLU A 23 -19.08 4.22 10.29
N LEU A 24 -17.93 4.67 10.81
CA LEU A 24 -16.83 3.79 11.20
C LEU A 24 -17.05 3.31 12.64
N ALA A 25 -17.13 1.99 12.82
CA ALA A 25 -17.30 1.36 14.12
C ALA A 25 -16.21 0.31 14.35
N PRO A 26 -15.59 0.25 15.54
CA PRO A 26 -14.66 -0.83 15.88
C PRO A 26 -15.29 -2.22 15.65
N GLY A 27 -14.48 -3.15 15.13
CA GLY A 27 -14.90 -4.53 14.85
C GLY A 27 -15.72 -4.72 13.57
N HIS A 28 -15.98 -3.66 12.81
CA HIS A 28 -16.63 -3.74 11.50
C HIS A 28 -15.60 -3.64 10.38
N GLU A 29 -15.96 -4.15 9.21
CA GLU A 29 -15.16 -4.02 8.00
C GLU A 29 -15.12 -2.55 7.54
N ALA A 30 -13.99 -2.18 6.95
CA ALA A 30 -13.73 -0.86 6.41
C ALA A 30 -12.78 -0.96 5.22
N VAL A 31 -12.78 0.05 4.36
CA VAL A 31 -11.88 0.13 3.21
C VAL A 31 -10.74 1.09 3.54
N LEU A 32 -9.51 0.59 3.51
CA LEU A 32 -8.33 1.45 3.56
C LEU A 32 -8.01 1.95 2.14
N MET A 33 -8.32 3.22 1.89
CA MET A 33 -7.94 3.90 0.66
C MET A 33 -6.58 4.56 0.84
N VAL A 34 -5.63 4.22 -0.04
CA VAL A 34 -4.27 4.76 -0.02
C VAL A 34 -3.97 5.39 -1.37
N ARG A 35 -3.31 6.54 -1.37
CA ARG A 35 -2.80 7.12 -2.60
C ARG A 35 -1.68 6.25 -3.21
N PRO A 36 -1.64 6.01 -4.53
CA PRO A 36 -0.63 5.15 -5.16
C PRO A 36 0.82 5.53 -4.86
N GLU A 37 1.12 6.82 -4.75
CA GLU A 37 2.45 7.35 -4.42
C GLU A 37 2.88 7.09 -2.96
N SER A 38 1.93 6.73 -2.10
CA SER A 38 2.17 6.40 -0.68
C SER A 38 2.44 4.90 -0.48
N ILE A 39 2.62 4.15 -1.57
CA ILE A 39 2.97 2.73 -1.56
C ILE A 39 4.43 2.57 -1.94
N ARG A 40 5.25 2.15 -0.99
CA ARG A 40 6.67 1.85 -1.23
C ARG A 40 6.84 0.41 -1.63
N LEU A 41 7.66 0.20 -2.66
CA LEU A 41 8.03 -1.11 -3.16
C LEU A 41 9.52 -1.33 -2.94
N ALA A 42 9.86 -2.47 -2.36
CA ALA A 42 11.21 -2.98 -2.31
C ALA A 42 11.26 -4.41 -2.84
N ARG A 43 12.45 -4.86 -3.25
CA ARG A 43 12.67 -6.27 -3.54
C ARG A 43 12.61 -7.04 -2.22
N ALA A 44 12.11 -8.28 -2.27
CA ALA A 44 11.79 -9.06 -1.07
C ALA A 44 13.01 -9.44 -0.19
N ASP A 45 14.23 -9.18 -0.65
CA ASP A 45 15.49 -9.40 0.04
C ASP A 45 15.91 -8.24 0.98
N GLY A 46 15.24 -7.10 0.91
CA GLY A 46 15.41 -5.99 1.85
C GLY A 46 14.53 -6.15 3.09
N GLY A 47 15.12 -6.29 4.27
CA GLY A 47 14.37 -6.31 5.53
C GLY A 47 13.52 -5.03 5.70
N ALA A 48 12.25 -5.19 6.06
CA ALA A 48 11.34 -4.06 6.29
C ALA A 48 11.46 -3.54 7.73
N SER A 49 11.60 -2.23 7.91
CA SER A 49 11.54 -1.56 9.22
C SER A 49 10.12 -1.26 9.70
N SER A 50 9.13 -1.58 8.86
CA SER A 50 7.70 -1.28 9.03
C SER A 50 6.87 -2.50 8.63
N PRO A 51 5.56 -2.55 8.97
CA PRO A 51 4.63 -3.51 8.40
C PRO A 51 4.71 -3.48 6.87
N ALA A 52 4.97 -4.64 6.29
CA ALA A 52 5.10 -4.81 4.85
C ALA A 52 4.51 -6.16 4.47
N TRP A 53 3.86 -6.20 3.31
CA TRP A 53 3.19 -7.38 2.80
C TRP A 53 3.90 -7.90 1.55
N PRO A 54 4.00 -9.22 1.38
CA PRO A 54 4.49 -9.78 0.14
C PRO A 54 3.51 -9.47 -0.99
N GLY A 55 4.05 -9.12 -2.15
CA GLY A 55 3.29 -8.89 -3.36
C GLY A 55 4.03 -9.39 -4.61
N THR A 56 3.32 -9.40 -5.73
CA THR A 56 3.89 -9.70 -7.06
C THR A 56 3.49 -8.61 -8.03
N VAL A 57 4.41 -8.21 -8.91
CA VAL A 57 4.13 -7.25 -9.98
C VAL A 57 3.36 -7.93 -11.11
N ASP A 58 2.12 -7.50 -11.35
CA ASP A 58 1.29 -7.99 -12.45
C ASP A 58 1.52 -7.16 -13.73
N ARG A 59 1.81 -5.87 -13.59
CA ARG A 59 2.07 -4.95 -14.71
C ARG A 59 3.06 -3.85 -14.31
N THR A 60 3.91 -3.47 -15.25
CA THR A 60 4.80 -2.30 -15.16
C THR A 60 4.56 -1.38 -16.34
N SER A 61 4.44 -0.07 -16.12
CA SER A 61 4.20 0.93 -17.18
C SER A 61 5.08 2.16 -17.01
N TYR A 62 5.84 2.50 -18.07
CA TYR A 62 6.70 3.67 -18.13
C TYR A 62 5.98 4.86 -18.75
N LEU A 63 5.77 5.90 -17.96
CA LEU A 63 5.04 7.11 -18.33
C LEU A 63 5.96 8.34 -18.38
N GLY A 64 7.27 8.14 -18.64
CA GLY A 64 8.27 9.20 -18.60
C GLY A 64 8.88 9.32 -17.21
N SER A 65 8.52 10.38 -16.48
CA SER A 65 9.00 10.60 -15.10
C SER A 65 8.30 9.74 -14.04
N LEU A 66 7.34 8.91 -14.44
CA LEU A 66 6.53 8.08 -13.55
C LEU A 66 6.51 6.63 -14.00
N MET A 67 6.56 5.74 -13.02
CA MET A 67 6.41 4.30 -13.17
C MET A 67 5.17 3.86 -12.42
N GLU A 68 4.24 3.25 -13.13
CA GLU A 68 3.06 2.62 -12.54
C GLU A 68 3.26 1.11 -12.44
N TYR A 69 2.86 0.57 -11.30
CA TYR A 69 2.86 -0.86 -11.02
C TYR A 69 1.48 -1.32 -10.57
N ASP A 70 0.92 -2.29 -11.29
CA ASP A 70 -0.20 -3.07 -10.76
C ASP A 70 0.39 -4.24 -9.98
N LEU A 71 -0.05 -4.40 -8.74
CA LEU A 71 0.46 -5.41 -7.82
C LEU A 71 -0.68 -6.33 -7.40
N ASN A 72 -0.36 -7.60 -7.20
CA ASN A 72 -1.20 -8.52 -6.44
C ASN A 72 -0.65 -8.62 -5.02
N VAL A 73 -1.44 -8.20 -4.03
CA VAL A 73 -1.12 -8.25 -2.61
C VAL A 73 -2.26 -8.96 -1.90
N ASN A 74 -1.98 -10.14 -1.36
CA ASN A 74 -2.98 -10.99 -0.69
C ASN A 74 -4.27 -11.22 -1.52
N GLY A 75 -4.15 -11.35 -2.85
CA GLY A 75 -5.28 -11.54 -3.76
C GLY A 75 -6.00 -10.24 -4.17
N GLN A 76 -5.61 -9.08 -3.62
CA GLN A 76 -6.14 -7.78 -4.01
C GLN A 76 -5.22 -7.09 -5.01
N ARG A 77 -5.81 -6.37 -5.97
CA ARG A 77 -5.07 -5.52 -6.89
C ARG A 77 -4.78 -4.17 -6.24
N VAL A 78 -3.53 -3.77 -6.24
CA VAL A 78 -3.06 -2.50 -5.66
C VAL A 78 -2.24 -1.75 -6.72
N LEU A 79 -2.51 -0.45 -6.88
CA LEU A 79 -1.76 0.43 -7.79
C LEU A 79 -0.71 1.20 -6.99
N ALA A 80 0.55 1.14 -7.42
CA ALA A 80 1.64 1.92 -6.86
C ALA A 80 2.28 2.81 -7.93
N VAL A 81 2.73 4.00 -7.53
CA VAL A 81 3.42 4.96 -8.40
C VAL A 81 4.80 5.28 -7.84
N ARG A 82 5.84 5.21 -8.68
CA ARG A 82 7.19 5.68 -8.35
C ARG A 82 7.61 6.82 -9.27
N HIS A 83 8.17 7.87 -8.69
CA HIS A 83 8.72 9.01 -9.41
C HIS A 83 10.20 8.77 -9.75
N ASP A 84 10.57 9.09 -10.99
CA ASP A 84 11.93 9.11 -11.52
C ASP A 84 12.84 7.94 -11.08
N PRO A 85 12.38 6.66 -11.16
CA PRO A 85 13.22 5.55 -10.76
C PRO A 85 14.41 5.38 -11.72
N ALA A 86 15.58 5.08 -11.17
CA ALA A 86 16.71 4.64 -11.99
C ALA A 86 16.38 3.31 -12.67
N GLU A 87 16.98 3.04 -13.83
CA GLU A 87 16.73 1.82 -14.60
C GLU A 87 17.01 0.54 -13.80
N ALA A 88 18.04 0.56 -12.94
CA ALA A 88 18.39 -0.55 -12.04
C ALA A 88 17.31 -0.82 -10.95
N ASP A 89 16.44 0.15 -10.69
CA ASP A 89 15.40 0.06 -9.67
C ASP A 89 14.04 -0.35 -10.25
N LEU A 90 13.96 -0.60 -11.55
CA LEU A 90 12.74 -1.07 -12.19
C LEU A 90 12.39 -2.49 -11.72
N LEU A 91 11.10 -2.72 -11.56
CA LEU A 91 10.54 -3.99 -11.11
C LEU A 91 9.79 -4.63 -12.30
N PRO A 92 10.28 -5.75 -12.86
CA PRO A 92 9.61 -6.40 -13.99
C PRO A 92 8.35 -7.16 -13.54
N VAL A 93 7.49 -7.49 -14.51
CA VAL A 93 6.33 -8.38 -14.29
C VAL A 93 6.80 -9.73 -13.74
N GLY A 94 6.07 -10.27 -12.76
CA GLY A 94 6.40 -11.49 -12.03
C GLY A 94 7.40 -11.30 -10.90
N GLN A 95 7.98 -10.11 -10.72
CA GLN A 95 8.90 -9.83 -9.62
C GLN A 95 8.17 -9.92 -8.27
N ALA A 96 8.73 -10.71 -7.36
CA ALA A 96 8.33 -10.71 -5.97
C ALA A 96 8.85 -9.43 -5.27
N VAL A 97 7.96 -8.76 -4.55
CA VAL A 97 8.22 -7.48 -3.89
C VAL A 97 7.67 -7.49 -2.47
N THR A 98 8.19 -6.58 -1.64
CA THR A 98 7.57 -6.16 -0.39
C THR A 98 6.86 -4.83 -0.61
N VAL A 99 5.63 -4.74 -0.12
CA VAL A 99 4.75 -3.58 -0.24
C VAL A 99 4.60 -2.95 1.13
N GLU A 100 5.09 -1.73 1.29
CA GLU A 100 4.92 -0.93 2.50
C GLU A 100 3.92 0.19 2.22
N ILE A 101 2.93 0.33 3.10
CA ILE A 101 1.95 1.41 3.05
C ILE A 101 2.43 2.52 3.98
N LEU A 102 2.77 3.66 3.41
CA LEU A 102 3.06 4.86 4.20
C LEU A 102 1.74 5.39 4.77
N ARG A 103 1.81 5.87 6.01
CA ARG A 103 0.63 6.45 6.68
C ARG A 103 0.18 7.75 6.05
N GLU A 104 1.06 8.39 5.27
CA GLU A 104 0.79 9.62 4.55
C GLU A 104 -0.32 9.37 3.52
N ASN A 105 -1.35 10.22 3.50
CA ASN A 105 -2.46 10.13 2.54
C ASN A 105 -3.22 8.79 2.50
N ALA A 106 -3.28 8.10 3.64
CA ALA A 106 -4.18 6.97 3.86
C ALA A 106 -5.48 7.45 4.52
N TYR A 107 -6.62 6.88 4.09
CA TYR A 107 -7.95 7.22 4.57
C TYR A 107 -8.74 5.95 4.84
N LEU A 108 -9.39 5.88 5.99
CA LEU A 108 -10.34 4.81 6.29
C LEU A 108 -11.74 5.23 5.84
N LEU A 109 -12.39 4.39 5.05
CA LEU A 109 -13.75 4.57 4.56
C LEU A 109 -14.64 3.45 5.11
N PRO A 110 -15.94 3.70 5.35
CA PRO A 110 -16.90 2.64 5.63
C PRO A 110 -16.91 1.59 4.51
N ALA A 111 -17.15 0.33 4.86
CA ALA A 111 -17.48 -0.69 3.87
C ALA A 111 -18.88 -0.41 3.27
N GLU A 112 -19.10 -0.84 2.02
CA GLU A 112 -20.39 -0.73 1.33
C GLU A 112 -21.49 -1.63 1.95
#